data_AF-A0A1W2FY63-F1
#
_entry.id   AF-A0A1W2FY63-F1
#
_cell.length_a   1.000
_cell.length_b   1.000
_cell.length_c   1.000
_cell.angle_alpha   90.00
_cell.angle_beta   90.00
_cell.angle_gamma   90.00
#
_symmetry.space_group_name_H-M   'P 1'
#
loop_
_entity.id
_entity.type
_entity.pdbx_description
1 polymer ?
#
loop_
_entity_poly.entity_id
_entity_poly.type
_entity_poly.pdbx_seq_one_letter_code
_entity_poly.pdbx_strand_id
1 'polypeptide(L)'
;MGENVQVKWTRAFQHLETLATACDEMRGLPLPVTQLWVFGQFLESPADLDSVHVALAVDLPEVPWLSAPAGASHWANATRMARNPFTPVWRSARAPIWNHFVVRPALVWDASEGVLSDALTAIRDEKADRVRIAAPGTEELRARLDDELAISLAAMRSRVSAYSEKRWSPGKLEPVADDLHAVTSGYLDILDARR
;
A
#
# COMPACT_ATOMS: atom_id res chain seq x y z
N MET A 1 -24.34 -4.07 -8.84
CA MET A 1 -23.74 -2.89 -9.49
C MET A 1 -24.15 -1.69 -8.64
N GLY A 2 -23.43 -1.47 -7.53
CA GLY A 2 -23.68 -0.30 -6.68
C GLY A 2 -23.06 0.92 -7.34
N GLU A 3 -23.73 2.06 -7.28
CA GLU A 3 -23.13 3.33 -7.69
C GLU A 3 -21.78 3.50 -7.00
N ASN A 4 -20.73 3.71 -7.78
CA ASN A 4 -19.43 4.08 -7.23
C ASN A 4 -19.56 5.52 -6.74
N VAL A 5 -19.82 5.70 -5.45
CA VAL A 5 -20.00 7.04 -4.87
C VAL A 5 -18.62 7.69 -4.81
N GLN A 6 -18.37 8.63 -5.73
CA GLN A 6 -17.14 9.40 -5.74
C GLN A 6 -17.04 10.27 -4.48
N VAL A 7 -15.85 10.35 -3.91
CA VAL A 7 -15.54 11.22 -2.79
C VAL A 7 -14.97 12.54 -3.30
N LYS A 8 -15.49 13.64 -2.75
CA LYS A 8 -14.92 14.98 -3.00
C LYS A 8 -13.48 15.03 -2.51
N TRP A 9 -12.60 15.64 -3.29
CA TRP A 9 -11.18 15.76 -2.95
C TRP A 9 -10.94 16.33 -1.53
N THR A 10 -11.66 17.38 -1.16
CA THR A 10 -11.54 18.00 0.17
C THR A 10 -11.90 17.04 1.31
N ARG A 11 -12.87 16.14 1.08
CA ARG A 11 -13.24 15.11 2.04
C ARG A 11 -12.19 14.00 2.10
N ALA A 12 -11.67 13.58 0.93
CA ALA A 12 -10.57 12.64 0.84
C ALA A 12 -9.31 13.16 1.58
N PHE A 13 -9.00 14.45 1.45
CA PHE A 13 -7.90 15.11 2.15
C PHE A 13 -8.08 15.07 3.68
N GLN A 14 -9.28 15.39 4.19
CA GLN A 14 -9.57 15.25 5.63
C GLN A 14 -9.39 13.82 6.13
N HIS A 15 -9.76 12.82 5.33
CA HIS A 15 -9.54 11.42 5.66
C HIS A 15 -8.05 11.09 5.71
N LEU A 16 -7.24 11.63 4.78
CA LEU A 16 -5.79 11.45 4.77
C LEU A 16 -5.13 12.08 6.02
N GLU A 17 -5.51 13.30 6.39
CA GLU A 17 -5.03 13.94 7.63
C GLU A 17 -5.37 13.10 8.85
N THR A 18 -6.60 12.60 8.93
CA THR A 18 -7.04 11.72 10.01
C THR A 18 -6.24 10.42 10.05
N LEU A 19 -5.95 9.82 8.89
CA LEU A 19 -5.16 8.60 8.79
C LEU A 19 -3.71 8.82 9.22
N ALA A 20 -3.09 9.94 8.82
CA ALA A 20 -1.73 10.29 9.23
C ALA A 20 -1.63 10.45 10.76
N THR A 21 -2.59 11.14 11.38
CA THR A 21 -2.66 11.25 12.84
C THR A 21 -2.88 9.88 13.50
N ALA A 22 -3.78 9.06 12.95
CA ALA A 22 -4.03 7.72 13.47
C ALA A 22 -2.79 6.81 13.39
N CYS A 23 -1.92 6.98 12.39
CA CYS A 23 -0.64 6.25 12.34
C CYS A 23 0.25 6.58 13.55
N ASP A 24 0.25 7.85 13.97
CA ASP A 24 1.01 8.31 15.14
C ASP A 24 0.49 7.72 16.45
N GLU A 25 -0.83 7.67 16.61
CA GLU A 25 -1.49 7.10 17.79
C GLU A 25 -1.30 5.57 17.89
N MET A 26 -1.18 4.89 16.75
CA MET A 26 -1.22 3.43 16.65
C MET A 26 0.15 2.76 16.51
N ARG A 27 1.23 3.49 16.82
CA ARG A 27 2.63 2.98 16.79
C ARG A 27 2.86 1.75 17.67
N GLY A 28 2.06 1.58 18.72
CA GLY A 28 2.16 0.45 19.65
C GLY A 28 1.50 -0.84 19.17
N LEU A 29 0.87 -0.85 17.99
CA LEU A 29 0.25 -2.05 17.45
C LEU A 29 1.30 -3.08 17.01
N PRO A 30 0.98 -4.41 17.04
CA PRO A 30 1.95 -5.45 16.69
C PRO A 30 2.48 -5.41 15.25
N LEU A 31 1.72 -4.86 14.31
CA LEU A 31 2.20 -4.65 12.93
C LEU A 31 3.02 -3.35 12.90
N PRO A 32 4.34 -3.41 12.65
CA PRO A 32 5.21 -2.24 12.75
C PRO A 32 5.12 -1.38 11.49
N VAL A 33 4.02 -0.64 11.34
CA VAL A 33 3.89 0.36 10.27
C VAL A 33 4.81 1.53 10.58
N THR A 34 5.71 1.84 9.66
CA THR A 34 6.76 2.85 9.83
C THR A 34 6.55 4.08 8.97
N GLN A 35 5.83 3.98 7.85
CA GLN A 35 5.57 5.12 6.99
C GLN A 35 4.21 5.03 6.31
N LEU A 36 3.63 6.19 6.03
CA LEU A 36 2.43 6.37 5.22
C LEU A 36 2.73 7.30 4.05
N TRP A 37 2.47 6.78 2.86
CA TRP A 37 2.66 7.47 1.60
C TRP A 37 1.33 7.56 0.86
N VAL A 38 1.15 8.62 0.08
CA VAL A 38 0.02 8.80 -0.83
C VAL A 38 0.52 8.91 -2.27
N PHE A 39 -0.26 8.44 -3.24
CA PHE A 39 0.11 8.48 -4.66
C PHE A 39 -1.10 8.49 -5.60
N GLY A 40 -0.84 8.57 -6.91
CA GLY A 40 -1.85 8.54 -7.96
C GLY A 40 -2.64 9.84 -8.09
N GLN A 41 -3.87 9.73 -8.64
CA GLN A 41 -4.74 10.87 -9.02
C GLN A 41 -4.96 11.89 -7.89
N PHE A 42 -4.97 11.45 -6.63
CA PHE A 42 -5.11 12.34 -5.47
C PHE A 42 -4.05 13.45 -5.42
N LEU A 43 -2.84 13.18 -5.95
CA LEU A 43 -1.74 14.13 -6.01
C LEU A 43 -1.66 14.94 -7.32
N GLU A 44 -2.48 14.63 -8.31
CA GLU A 44 -2.42 15.24 -9.64
C GLU A 44 -3.36 16.43 -9.77
N SER A 45 -4.58 16.33 -9.23
CA SER A 45 -5.54 17.43 -9.25
C SER A 45 -6.64 17.25 -8.19
N PRO A 46 -7.28 18.34 -7.75
CA PRO A 46 -8.38 18.30 -6.79
C PRO A 46 -9.72 17.90 -7.45
N ALA A 47 -9.77 16.74 -8.09
CA ALA A 47 -10.96 16.16 -8.71
C ALA A 47 -11.73 15.22 -7.76
N ASP A 48 -12.97 14.88 -8.11
CA ASP A 48 -13.69 13.81 -7.42
C ASP A 48 -13.01 12.46 -7.70
N LEU A 49 -12.90 11.63 -6.66
CA LEU A 49 -12.11 10.40 -6.68
C LEU A 49 -12.96 9.19 -6.31
N ASP A 50 -12.66 8.04 -6.90
CA ASP A 50 -13.27 6.78 -6.44
C ASP A 50 -12.63 6.33 -5.12
N SER A 51 -11.31 6.53 -4.98
CA SER A 51 -10.55 6.20 -3.77
C SER A 51 -9.22 6.96 -3.72
N VAL A 52 -8.59 6.97 -2.55
CA VAL A 52 -7.24 7.49 -2.31
C VAL A 52 -6.27 6.32 -2.22
N HIS A 53 -5.31 6.26 -3.14
CA HIS A 53 -4.25 5.27 -3.10
C HIS A 53 -3.20 5.66 -2.07
N VAL A 54 -2.92 4.73 -1.15
CA VAL A 54 -1.91 4.89 -0.10
C VAL A 54 -0.99 3.69 -0.07
N ALA A 55 0.30 3.93 0.19
CA ALA A 55 1.27 2.87 0.41
C ALA A 55 1.75 2.93 1.87
N LEU A 56 1.61 1.81 2.58
CA LEU A 56 2.06 1.67 3.97
C LEU A 56 3.35 0.87 4.00
N ALA A 57 4.41 1.48 4.51
CA ALA A 57 5.66 0.78 4.76
C ALA A 57 5.60 0.10 6.13
N VAL A 58 6.02 -1.16 6.20
CA VAL A 58 6.15 -1.93 7.44
C VAL A 58 7.58 -2.39 7.63
N ASP A 59 8.08 -2.41 8.86
CA ASP A 59 9.38 -3.02 9.20
C ASP A 59 9.26 -4.55 9.24
N LEU A 60 9.09 -5.13 8.06
CA LEU A 60 9.18 -6.55 7.79
C LEU A 60 10.23 -6.75 6.69
N PRO A 61 10.93 -7.91 6.65
CA PRO A 61 11.95 -8.17 5.64
C PRO A 61 11.39 -8.04 4.22
N GLU A 62 10.22 -8.63 3.97
CA GLU A 62 9.58 -8.67 2.67
C GLU A 62 8.06 -8.57 2.82
N VAL A 63 7.42 -7.90 1.88
CA VAL A 63 5.97 -7.90 1.70
C VAL A 63 5.72 -8.13 0.21
N PRO A 64 5.23 -9.32 -0.18
CA PRO A 64 4.91 -9.62 -1.58
C PRO A 64 3.89 -8.63 -2.14
N TRP A 65 4.03 -8.26 -3.40
CA TRP A 65 3.16 -7.28 -4.03
C TRP A 65 1.69 -7.72 -4.00
N LEU A 66 0.78 -6.77 -3.79
CA LEU A 66 -0.67 -6.96 -3.59
C LEU A 66 -1.07 -7.88 -2.41
N SER A 67 -0.12 -8.38 -1.62
CA SER A 67 -0.40 -9.10 -0.39
C SER A 67 -0.47 -8.16 0.82
N ALA A 68 -1.08 -8.65 1.90
CA ALA A 68 -1.14 -7.94 3.17
C ALA A 68 -0.36 -8.72 4.24
N PRO A 69 0.48 -8.06 5.05
CA PRO A 69 1.17 -8.71 6.15
C PRO A 69 0.19 -9.14 7.25
N ALA A 70 0.60 -10.10 8.08
CA ALA A 70 -0.19 -10.54 9.22
C ALA A 70 -0.50 -9.33 10.14
N GLY A 71 -1.77 -9.17 10.51
CA GLY A 71 -2.24 -8.05 11.32
C GLY A 71 -2.69 -6.81 10.52
N ALA A 72 -2.50 -6.78 9.20
CA ALA A 72 -2.93 -5.66 8.34
C ALA A 72 -4.42 -5.33 8.49
N SER A 73 -5.30 -6.34 8.52
CA SER A 73 -6.74 -6.13 8.72
C SER A 73 -7.06 -5.55 10.09
N HIS A 74 -6.34 -5.96 11.14
CA HIS A 74 -6.54 -5.40 12.48
C HIS A 74 -6.07 -3.95 12.54
N TRP A 75 -4.89 -3.67 11.97
CA TRP A 75 -4.34 -2.33 11.86
C TRP A 75 -5.26 -1.39 11.09
N ALA A 76 -5.76 -1.81 9.91
CA ALA A 76 -6.65 -1.02 9.07
C ALA A 76 -7.99 -0.69 9.75
N ASN A 77 -8.47 -1.56 10.64
CA ASN A 77 -9.66 -1.29 11.44
C ASN A 77 -9.37 -0.30 12.57
N ALA A 78 -8.24 -0.46 13.26
CA ALA A 78 -7.81 0.42 14.36
C ALA A 78 -7.62 1.86 13.88
N THR A 79 -7.05 2.07 12.69
CA THR A 79 -6.85 3.39 12.08
C THR A 79 -8.06 3.90 11.30
N ARG A 80 -9.18 3.15 11.29
CA ARG A 80 -10.38 3.40 10.48
C ARG A 80 -10.13 3.44 8.97
N MET A 81 -8.93 3.09 8.48
CA MET A 81 -8.60 3.03 7.06
C MET A 81 -9.59 2.14 6.30
N ALA A 82 -9.97 0.99 6.87
CA ALA A 82 -10.93 0.05 6.26
C ALA A 82 -12.36 0.60 6.08
N ARG A 83 -12.69 1.75 6.69
CA ARG A 83 -14.02 2.39 6.61
C ARG A 83 -14.02 3.70 5.81
N ASN A 84 -12.85 4.11 5.33
CA ASN A 84 -12.63 5.34 4.59
C ASN A 84 -12.25 4.97 3.15
N PRO A 85 -12.31 5.91 2.19
CA PRO A 85 -12.13 5.62 0.77
C PRO A 85 -10.63 5.45 0.43
N PHE A 86 -9.96 4.48 1.05
CA PHE A 86 -8.55 4.18 0.80
C PHE A 86 -8.41 2.86 0.06
N THR A 87 -7.46 2.84 -0.87
CA THR A 87 -6.97 1.62 -1.51
C THR A 87 -5.52 1.44 -1.08
N PRO A 88 -5.27 0.67 0.00
CA PRO A 88 -3.93 0.51 0.54
C PRO A 88 -3.14 -0.54 -0.23
N VAL A 89 -1.86 -0.28 -0.42
CA VAL A 89 -0.86 -1.28 -0.76
C VAL A 89 0.18 -1.36 0.36
N TRP A 90 0.61 -2.58 0.69
CA TRP A 90 1.59 -2.81 1.75
C TRP A 90 2.96 -3.05 1.16
N ARG A 91 3.99 -2.48 1.78
CA ARG A 91 5.36 -2.49 1.30
C ARG A 91 6.31 -2.77 2.46
N SER A 92 7.41 -3.46 2.20
CA SER A 92 8.51 -3.51 3.16
C SER A 92 9.21 -2.15 3.20
N ALA A 93 9.53 -1.67 4.41
CA ALA A 93 10.38 -0.49 4.61
C ALA A 93 11.86 -0.71 4.24
N ARG A 94 12.26 -1.97 3.95
CA ARG A 94 13.63 -2.33 3.55
C ARG A 94 13.88 -2.24 2.05
N ALA A 95 12.88 -1.79 1.31
CA ALA A 95 12.93 -1.58 -0.12
C ALA A 95 12.33 -0.22 -0.47
N PRO A 96 12.63 0.34 -1.65
CA PRO A 96 11.93 1.53 -2.11
C PRO A 96 10.41 1.36 -2.10
N ILE A 97 9.71 2.38 -1.62
CA ILE A 97 8.25 2.37 -1.56
C ILE A 97 7.61 2.29 -2.96
N TRP A 98 8.29 2.85 -3.95
CA TRP A 98 7.82 2.95 -5.32
C TRP A 98 8.00 1.64 -6.11
N ASN A 99 7.19 1.46 -7.14
CA ASN A 99 7.31 0.45 -8.20
C ASN A 99 6.57 0.96 -9.46
N HIS A 100 6.17 0.06 -10.37
CA HIS A 100 5.40 0.42 -11.57
C HIS A 100 4.02 1.03 -11.27
N PHE A 101 3.42 0.71 -10.12
CA PHE A 101 2.11 1.21 -9.73
C PHE A 101 2.20 2.41 -8.77
N VAL A 102 3.10 2.34 -7.78
CA VAL A 102 3.35 3.41 -6.81
C VAL A 102 4.31 4.43 -7.42
N VAL A 103 3.79 5.33 -8.26
CA VAL A 103 4.59 6.30 -9.02
C VAL A 103 4.67 7.66 -8.33
N ARG A 104 5.91 8.12 -8.08
CA ARG A 104 6.22 9.41 -7.44
C ARG A 104 5.35 9.67 -6.19
N PRO A 105 5.33 8.78 -5.19
CA PRO A 105 4.56 8.97 -3.98
C PRO A 105 5.06 10.17 -3.15
N ALA A 106 4.19 10.72 -2.31
CA ALA A 106 4.53 11.72 -1.29
C ALA A 106 4.40 11.11 0.11
N LEU A 107 5.42 11.29 0.94
CA LEU A 107 5.42 10.87 2.34
C LEU A 107 4.59 11.88 3.16
N VAL A 108 3.66 11.38 3.98
CA VAL A 108 2.78 12.23 4.80
C VAL A 108 2.86 11.92 6.29
N TRP A 109 3.41 10.76 6.65
CA TRP A 109 3.74 10.41 8.03
C TRP A 109 4.91 9.43 8.07
N ASP A 110 5.82 9.65 9.01
CA ASP A 110 6.99 8.81 9.26
C ASP A 110 7.09 8.45 10.75
N ALA A 111 7.56 7.24 11.06
CA ALA A 111 7.64 6.80 12.42
C ALA A 111 8.69 7.55 13.27
N SER A 112 9.69 8.17 12.66
CA SER A 112 10.69 8.96 13.38
C SER A 112 10.30 10.44 13.53
N GLU A 113 9.54 10.98 12.58
CA GLU A 113 9.21 12.41 12.51
C GLU A 113 7.75 12.75 12.88
N GLY A 114 6.86 11.76 12.84
CA GLY A 114 5.42 11.95 13.01
C GLY A 114 4.74 12.43 11.73
N VAL A 115 3.67 13.20 11.88
CA VAL A 115 2.89 13.74 10.75
C VAL A 115 3.67 14.85 10.05
N LEU A 116 3.91 14.70 8.75
CA LEU A 116 4.62 15.67 7.93
C LEU A 116 3.66 16.78 7.47
N SER A 117 3.45 17.76 8.36
CA SER A 117 2.50 18.87 8.15
C SER A 117 2.79 19.70 6.90
N ASP A 118 4.07 19.89 6.56
CA ASP A 118 4.49 20.62 5.35
C ASP A 118 4.11 19.86 4.08
N ALA A 119 4.19 18.53 4.09
CA ALA A 119 3.77 17.69 2.97
C ALA A 119 2.25 17.76 2.75
N LEU A 120 1.47 17.64 3.83
CA LEU A 120 0.02 17.79 3.78
C LEU A 120 -0.39 19.20 3.29
N THR A 121 0.30 20.24 3.76
CA THR A 121 0.05 21.61 3.30
C THR A 121 0.38 21.77 1.82
N ALA A 122 1.51 21.24 1.35
CA ALA A 122 1.87 21.27 -0.06
C ALA A 122 0.83 20.56 -0.95
N ILE A 123 0.29 19.42 -0.48
CA ILE A 123 -0.79 18.70 -1.19
C ILE A 123 -2.06 19.56 -1.26
N ARG A 124 -2.45 20.19 -0.14
CA ARG A 124 -3.62 21.08 -0.09
C ARG A 124 -3.53 22.30 -0.99
N ASP A 125 -2.32 22.84 -1.12
CA ASP A 125 -2.04 24.02 -1.93
C ASP A 125 -1.78 23.69 -3.42
N GLU A 126 -2.09 22.46 -3.87
CA GLU A 126 -1.83 21.98 -5.24
C GLU A 126 -0.35 22.07 -5.64
N LYS A 127 0.55 21.93 -4.65
CA LYS A 127 2.00 21.94 -4.80
C LYS A 127 2.61 20.58 -4.45
N ALA A 128 1.85 19.50 -4.62
CA ALA A 128 2.28 18.13 -4.31
C ALA A 128 3.60 17.76 -5.01
N ASP A 129 3.87 18.28 -6.21
CA ASP A 129 5.13 18.06 -6.93
C ASP A 129 6.39 18.44 -6.13
N ARG A 130 6.29 19.33 -5.14
CA ARG A 130 7.43 19.72 -4.28
C ARG A 130 7.80 18.66 -3.24
N VAL A 131 6.88 17.76 -2.92
CA VAL A 131 7.03 16.76 -1.84
C VAL A 131 6.97 15.32 -2.35
N ARG A 132 6.65 15.13 -3.63
CA ARG A 132 6.73 13.84 -4.31
C ARG A 132 8.18 13.48 -4.58
N ILE A 133 8.53 12.21 -4.36
CA ILE A 133 9.83 11.72 -4.79
C ILE A 133 9.92 11.73 -6.33
N ALA A 134 11.14 11.84 -6.85
CA ALA A 134 11.40 11.76 -8.28
C ALA A 134 11.03 10.37 -8.82
N ALA A 135 10.66 10.30 -10.10
CA ALA A 135 10.49 9.01 -10.75
C ALA A 135 11.87 8.34 -10.88
N PRO A 136 11.96 7.02 -10.66
CA PRO A 136 13.21 6.29 -10.86
C PRO A 136 13.62 6.31 -12.33
N GLY A 137 14.91 6.10 -12.59
CA GLY A 137 15.38 5.85 -13.95
C GLY A 137 14.83 4.52 -14.49
N THR A 138 14.80 4.35 -15.82
CA THR A 138 14.28 3.12 -16.45
C THR A 138 15.01 1.85 -15.98
N GLU A 139 16.34 1.90 -15.85
CA GLU A 139 17.13 0.75 -15.38
C GLU A 139 16.87 0.45 -13.90
N GLU A 140 16.70 1.49 -13.08
CA GLU A 140 16.38 1.35 -11.65
C GLU A 140 14.99 0.73 -11.47
N LEU A 141 14.02 1.16 -12.27
CA LEU A 141 12.69 0.56 -12.31
C LEU A 141 12.75 -0.91 -12.74
N ARG A 142 13.52 -1.24 -13.78
CA ARG A 142 13.65 -2.63 -14.23
C ARG A 142 14.27 -3.51 -13.13
N ALA A 143 15.35 -3.05 -12.50
CA ALA A 143 15.98 -3.76 -11.39
C ALA A 143 14.98 -3.96 -10.23
N ARG A 144 14.19 -2.93 -9.92
CA ARG A 144 13.14 -3.02 -8.90
C ARG A 144 12.08 -4.06 -9.22
N LEU A 145 11.63 -4.14 -10.47
CA LEU A 145 10.65 -5.15 -10.89
C LEU A 145 11.22 -6.56 -10.85
N ASP A 146 12.50 -6.75 -11.14
CA ASP A 146 13.18 -8.05 -11.03
C ASP A 146 13.22 -8.53 -9.57
N ASP A 147 13.56 -7.65 -8.63
CA ASP A 147 13.53 -7.95 -7.19
C ASP A 147 12.10 -8.29 -6.71
N GLU A 148 11.10 -7.50 -7.10
CA GLU A 148 9.71 -7.74 -6.72
C GLU A 148 9.14 -9.04 -7.30
N LEU A 149 9.53 -9.38 -8.53
CA LEU A 149 9.13 -10.62 -9.17
C LEU A 149 9.73 -11.83 -8.42
N ALA A 150 10.97 -11.74 -7.97
CA ALA A 150 11.63 -12.79 -7.20
C ALA A 150 10.94 -13.02 -5.85
N ILE A 151 10.65 -11.95 -5.10
CA ILE A 151 9.91 -12.00 -3.82
C ILE A 151 8.51 -12.59 -4.04
N SER A 152 7.79 -12.11 -5.06
CA SER A 152 6.42 -12.56 -5.35
C SER A 152 6.38 -14.02 -5.79
N LEU A 153 7.35 -14.49 -6.59
CA LEU A 153 7.48 -15.89 -6.98
C LEU A 153 7.77 -16.80 -5.77
N ALA A 154 8.67 -16.38 -4.88
CA ALA A 154 8.97 -17.13 -3.66
C ALA A 154 7.73 -17.27 -2.76
N ALA A 155 7.01 -16.16 -2.56
CA ALA A 155 5.77 -16.15 -1.79
C ALA A 155 4.68 -17.01 -2.44
N MET A 156 4.47 -16.89 -3.75
CA MET A 156 3.50 -17.71 -4.49
C MET A 156 3.80 -19.20 -4.32
N ARG A 157 5.06 -19.63 -4.47
CA ARG A 157 5.45 -21.04 -4.26
C ARG A 157 5.14 -21.51 -2.84
N SER A 158 5.44 -20.68 -1.83
CA SER A 158 5.11 -20.98 -0.44
C SER A 158 3.59 -21.13 -0.23
N ARG A 159 2.76 -20.26 -0.82
CA ARG A 159 1.30 -20.31 -0.67
C ARG A 159 0.65 -21.44 -1.44
N VAL A 160 1.21 -21.84 -2.58
CA VAL A 160 0.79 -23.06 -3.29
C VAL A 160 1.00 -24.30 -2.41
N SER A 161 2.12 -24.39 -1.69
CA SER A 161 2.36 -25.48 -0.73
C SER A 161 1.33 -25.47 0.39
N ALA A 162 1.14 -24.30 1.04
CA ALA A 162 0.19 -24.15 2.14
C ALA A 162 -1.25 -24.48 1.72
N TYR A 163 -1.67 -24.06 0.53
CA TYR A 163 -2.97 -24.43 -0.04
C TYR A 163 -3.08 -25.94 -0.27
N SER A 164 -2.04 -26.55 -0.83
CA SER A 164 -2.00 -27.99 -1.12
C SER A 164 -2.11 -28.86 0.13
N GLU A 165 -1.53 -28.39 1.25
CA GLU A 165 -1.65 -29.02 2.56
C GLU A 165 -3.02 -28.78 3.20
N LYS A 166 -3.51 -27.52 3.13
CA LYS A 166 -4.77 -27.13 3.77
C LYS A 166 -6.00 -27.72 3.10
N ARG A 167 -6.00 -27.90 1.77
CA ARG A 167 -7.18 -28.38 1.01
C ARG A 167 -7.69 -29.75 1.45
N TRP A 168 -6.86 -30.55 2.09
CA TRP A 168 -7.22 -31.88 2.61
C TRP A 168 -7.37 -31.93 4.13
N SER A 169 -7.14 -30.81 4.81
CA SER A 169 -7.15 -30.71 6.28
C SER A 169 -8.44 -30.04 6.77
N PRO A 170 -8.95 -30.37 7.97
CA PRO A 170 -10.14 -29.73 8.53
C PRO A 170 -10.01 -28.20 8.68
N GLY A 171 -11.15 -27.50 8.63
CA GLY A 171 -11.26 -26.06 8.83
C GLY A 171 -11.46 -25.27 7.52
N LYS A 172 -11.51 -23.93 7.63
CA LYS A 172 -11.78 -23.04 6.49
C LYS A 172 -10.58 -22.99 5.54
N LEU A 173 -10.84 -23.17 4.24
CA LEU A 173 -9.86 -23.04 3.16
C LEU A 173 -9.71 -21.59 2.68
N GLU A 174 -10.79 -20.81 2.80
CA GLU A 174 -10.92 -19.44 2.28
C GLU A 174 -9.73 -18.53 2.62
N PRO A 175 -9.24 -18.41 3.87
CA PRO A 175 -8.09 -17.54 4.16
C PRO A 175 -6.80 -17.95 3.42
N VAL A 176 -6.59 -19.25 3.22
CA VAL A 176 -5.40 -19.76 2.50
C VAL A 176 -5.56 -19.57 0.99
N ALA A 177 -6.78 -19.67 0.48
CA ALA A 177 -7.10 -19.38 -0.91
C ALA A 177 -6.97 -17.88 -1.23
N ASP A 178 -7.42 -17.01 -0.32
CA ASP A 178 -7.30 -15.55 -0.45
C ASP A 178 -5.82 -15.11 -0.44
N ASP A 179 -5.01 -15.66 0.47
CA ASP A 179 -3.57 -15.44 0.50
C ASP A 179 -2.91 -15.86 -0.82
N LEU A 180 -3.27 -17.04 -1.33
CA LEU A 180 -2.75 -17.56 -2.60
C LEU A 180 -3.18 -16.67 -3.78
N HIS A 181 -4.44 -16.23 -3.80
CA HIS A 181 -4.95 -15.32 -4.80
C HIS A 181 -4.17 -14.01 -4.81
N ALA A 182 -3.98 -13.38 -3.64
CA ALA A 182 -3.28 -12.11 -3.50
C ALA A 182 -1.83 -12.18 -4.05
N VAL A 183 -1.04 -13.18 -3.63
CA VAL A 183 0.35 -13.32 -4.09
C VAL A 183 0.45 -13.69 -5.57
N THR A 184 -0.53 -14.43 -6.11
CA THR A 184 -0.56 -14.79 -7.53
C THR A 184 -0.91 -13.56 -8.37
N SER A 185 -1.91 -12.78 -7.96
CA SER A 185 -2.28 -11.51 -8.60
C SER A 185 -1.09 -10.54 -8.59
N GLY A 186 -0.37 -10.42 -7.47
CA GLY A 186 0.83 -9.60 -7.38
C GLY A 186 1.94 -10.05 -8.33
N TYR A 187 2.22 -11.35 -8.41
CA TYR A 187 3.20 -11.89 -9.34
C TYR A 187 2.84 -11.59 -10.81
N LEU A 188 1.57 -11.80 -11.20
CA LEU A 188 1.10 -11.53 -12.56
C LEU A 188 1.15 -10.04 -12.90
N ASP A 189 0.77 -9.18 -11.97
CA ASP A 189 0.80 -7.72 -12.14
C ASP A 189 2.23 -7.21 -12.38
N ILE A 190 3.22 -7.70 -11.62
CA ILE A 190 4.64 -7.37 -11.86
C ILE A 190 5.13 -7.95 -13.19
N LEU A 191 4.72 -9.18 -13.53
CA LEU A 191 5.12 -9.83 -14.76
C LEU A 191 4.63 -9.04 -15.99
N ASP A 192 3.41 -8.53 -15.94
CA ASP A 192 2.85 -7.70 -17.01
C ASP A 192 3.52 -6.33 -17.08
N ALA A 193 3.85 -5.71 -15.94
CA ALA A 193 4.58 -4.44 -15.91
C ALA A 193 6.03 -4.53 -16.45
N ARG A 194 6.60 -5.74 -16.49
CA ARG A 194 7.96 -5.99 -17.00
C ARG A 194 8.01 -6.19 -18.53
N ARG A 195 6.88 -6.49 -19.16
CA ARG A 195 6.79 -6.78 -20.60
C ARG A 195 6.80 -5.50 -21.43
#